data_AF-A0A7C7DWH3-F1
#
_entry.id   AF-A0A7C7DWH3-F1
#
_cell.length_a   1.000
_cell.length_b   1.000
_cell.length_c   1.000
_cell.angle_alpha   90.00
_cell.angle_beta   90.00
_cell.angle_gamma   90.00
#
_symmetry.space_group_name_H-M   'P 1'
#
loop_
_entity.id
_entity.type
_entity.pdbx_description
1 polymer ?
#
loop_
_entity_poly.entity_id
_entity_poly.type
_entity_poly.pdbx_seq_one_letter_code
_entity_poly.pdbx_strand_id
1 'polypeptide(L)'
;MRLGLMVGYSGAQISLPMEMIKEADRLGYYAVWTAEAYGSDAVTPLAWIGAQTTRIKLGTAILQMPARTPANTAMTAMTLDQLSGGRMLLGLGLSGPQVVEGWHGVAYGKPLGRTREYVSIVRAIFAREAPLVFQGEHYQIPYQGPDATGLGKPLKSILHGRRDLPIYLAAIGPKNVELAAEIADGWLPIIFSPAHYAEAYQAQVEAGFAKAGGDKSLATFDIAPSVPVVLGDDVDACRASVKPFLALYIGGMGARGKNFYHDLACRYGFQEAADQVQTLYLAGQKDAAAQAIPDELVDAVALCGPQLRIAEQLEMWKASPITTLNMTTFEPAAVRVMAELVMGADAGRPDRTISIPAPSTQTPAASAEPTPATIFERMAKRVAATPELAAKIGASFQFNLNGAQGGSWVVDMKHAAEVRSGSLDAADCTITMRDEDFVALATGKLNPMAAFSSGKLKLQGNPMIAMKLQGLF
;
A
#
# COMPACT_ATOMS: atom_id res chain seq x y z
N MET A 1 17.62 0.64 -2.82
CA MET A 1 16.60 1.58 -3.32
C MET A 1 16.66 1.64 -4.84
N ARG A 2 15.52 1.73 -5.53
CA ARG A 2 15.41 1.94 -6.98
C ARG A 2 15.12 3.41 -7.32
N LEU A 3 15.37 3.82 -8.56
CA LEU A 3 14.96 5.12 -9.07
C LEU A 3 13.85 5.01 -10.09
N GLY A 4 12.83 5.85 -9.99
CA GLY A 4 11.85 6.08 -11.04
C GLY A 4 11.81 7.55 -11.45
N LEU A 5 11.18 7.84 -12.58
CA LEU A 5 11.02 9.19 -13.11
C LEU A 5 9.52 9.53 -13.22
N MET A 6 9.09 10.57 -12.53
CA MET A 6 7.72 11.08 -12.59
C MET A 6 7.64 12.19 -13.65
N VAL A 7 6.94 11.95 -14.75
CA VAL A 7 6.73 12.96 -15.81
C VAL A 7 5.40 13.72 -15.64
N GLY A 8 4.55 13.27 -14.71
CA GLY A 8 3.33 13.96 -14.31
C GLY A 8 2.25 13.99 -15.39
N TYR A 9 1.37 14.98 -15.29
CA TYR A 9 0.31 15.26 -16.27
C TYR A 9 0.63 16.51 -17.08
N SER A 10 0.04 16.61 -18.27
CA SER A 10 0.30 17.73 -19.19
C SER A 10 -0.38 19.02 -18.75
N GLY A 11 0.22 20.17 -19.11
CA GLY A 11 -0.41 21.48 -19.05
C GLY A 11 -1.39 21.69 -20.20
N ALA A 12 -1.47 22.93 -20.71
CA ALA A 12 -2.37 23.26 -21.82
C ALA A 12 -2.02 22.55 -23.15
N GLN A 13 -0.77 22.11 -23.30
CA GLN A 13 -0.28 21.33 -24.44
C GLN A 13 0.53 20.14 -23.92
N ILE A 14 0.40 18.99 -24.58
CA ILE A 14 1.17 17.80 -24.22
C ILE A 14 2.62 17.94 -24.71
N SER A 15 3.57 17.76 -23.78
CA SER A 15 4.99 17.71 -24.07
C SER A 15 5.63 16.69 -23.14
N LEU A 16 6.37 15.75 -23.73
CA LEU A 16 7.08 14.70 -23.00
C LEU A 16 8.59 14.97 -23.10
N PRO A 17 9.34 14.96 -21.99
CA PRO A 17 10.79 15.16 -22.00
C PRO A 17 11.51 13.88 -22.48
N MET A 18 11.28 13.49 -23.74
CA MET A 18 11.69 12.18 -24.27
C MET A 18 13.19 11.92 -24.16
N GLU A 19 14.04 12.94 -24.32
CA GLU A 19 15.49 12.76 -24.18
C GLU A 19 15.89 12.46 -22.72
N MET A 20 15.22 13.08 -21.74
CA MET A 20 15.42 12.75 -20.32
C MET A 20 14.91 11.34 -19.99
N ILE A 21 13.79 10.93 -20.58
CA ILE A 21 13.22 9.59 -20.39
C ILE A 21 14.12 8.51 -21.00
N LYS A 22 14.65 8.73 -22.22
CA LYS A 22 15.61 7.83 -22.86
C LYS A 22 16.92 7.74 -22.07
N GLU A 23 17.37 8.86 -21.50
CA GLU A 23 18.54 8.84 -20.62
C GLU A 23 18.28 8.03 -19.35
N ALA A 24 17.10 8.16 -18.73
CA ALA A 24 16.70 7.31 -17.62
C ALA A 24 16.64 5.80 -18.01
N ASP A 25 16.09 5.47 -19.18
CA ASP A 25 16.08 4.11 -19.75
C ASP A 25 17.50 3.58 -20.00
N ARG A 26 18.43 4.44 -20.42
CA ARG A 26 19.85 4.11 -20.61
C ARG A 26 20.57 3.89 -19.28
N LEU A 27 20.31 4.73 -18.28
CA LEU A 27 20.93 4.67 -16.96
C LEU A 27 20.40 3.54 -16.08
N GLY A 28 19.28 2.92 -16.46
CA GLY A 28 18.70 1.79 -15.73
C GLY A 28 17.68 2.18 -14.66
N TYR A 29 17.00 3.31 -14.84
CA TYR A 29 15.84 3.64 -14.01
C TYR A 29 14.79 2.54 -14.09
N TYR A 30 14.17 2.25 -12.95
CA TYR A 30 13.19 1.18 -12.81
C TYR A 30 11.92 1.47 -13.59
N ALA A 31 11.34 2.68 -13.44
CA ALA A 31 10.06 3.03 -14.02
C ALA A 31 9.97 4.51 -14.42
N VAL A 32 9.17 4.79 -15.44
CA VAL A 32 8.67 6.13 -15.77
C VAL A 32 7.17 6.17 -15.56
N TRP A 33 6.69 7.24 -14.95
CA TRP A 33 5.31 7.38 -14.50
C TRP A 33 4.61 8.58 -15.14
N THR A 34 3.52 8.32 -15.86
CA THR A 34 2.60 9.35 -16.37
C THR A 34 1.39 9.48 -15.44
N ALA A 35 0.79 10.66 -15.38
CA ALA A 35 -0.37 10.92 -14.52
C ALA A 35 -1.60 11.36 -15.32
N GLU A 36 -2.77 11.10 -14.76
CA GLU A 36 -4.05 11.55 -15.26
C GLU A 36 -4.68 12.54 -14.26
N ALA A 37 -5.15 13.65 -14.81
CA ALA A 37 -6.02 14.61 -14.14
C ALA A 37 -7.19 14.89 -15.10
N TYR A 38 -7.73 16.12 -15.12
CA TYR A 38 -8.78 16.54 -16.05
C TYR A 38 -8.22 17.18 -17.34
N GLY A 39 -7.17 16.56 -17.90
CA GLY A 39 -6.47 17.03 -19.10
C GLY A 39 -6.07 15.87 -20.02
N SER A 40 -4.78 15.56 -20.12
CA SER A 40 -4.30 14.34 -20.79
C SER A 40 -4.62 13.09 -19.98
N ASP A 41 -4.94 11.98 -20.66
CA ASP A 41 -4.95 10.66 -20.05
C ASP A 41 -3.51 10.18 -19.77
N ALA A 42 -3.36 9.20 -18.86
CA ALA A 42 -2.04 8.67 -18.50
C ALA A 42 -1.53 7.57 -19.45
N VAL A 43 -2.36 6.91 -20.24
CA VAL A 43 -1.98 5.71 -21.01
C VAL A 43 -1.41 6.07 -22.38
N THR A 44 -2.03 7.03 -23.07
CA THR A 44 -1.56 7.49 -24.39
C THR A 44 -0.09 7.95 -24.37
N PRO A 45 0.34 8.88 -23.48
CA PRO A 45 1.76 9.25 -23.38
C PRO A 45 2.64 8.07 -22.99
N LEU A 46 2.15 7.16 -22.16
CA LEU A 46 2.90 6.01 -21.71
C LEU A 46 3.15 4.99 -22.84
N ALA A 47 2.17 4.79 -23.73
CA ALA A 47 2.33 4.00 -24.95
C ALA A 47 3.36 4.64 -25.90
N TRP A 48 3.32 5.96 -26.06
CA TRP A 48 4.29 6.71 -26.87
C TRP A 48 5.73 6.57 -26.33
N ILE A 49 5.89 6.66 -25.01
CA ILE A 49 7.16 6.41 -24.32
C ILE A 49 7.58 4.94 -24.49
N GLY A 50 6.64 4.01 -24.31
CA GLY A 50 6.85 2.58 -24.43
C GLY A 50 7.38 2.16 -25.80
N ALA A 51 6.87 2.77 -26.87
CA ALA A 51 7.34 2.51 -28.24
C ALA A 51 8.76 3.02 -28.53
N GLN A 52 9.31 3.91 -27.69
CA GLN A 52 10.63 4.55 -27.88
C GLN A 52 11.65 4.19 -26.80
N THR A 53 11.29 3.27 -25.90
CA THR A 53 12.13 2.80 -24.80
C THR A 53 12.13 1.28 -24.78
N THR A 54 13.16 0.69 -24.19
CA THR A 54 13.37 -0.76 -24.29
C THR A 54 13.37 -1.48 -22.95
N ARG A 55 13.67 -0.81 -21.82
CA ARG A 55 13.87 -1.47 -20.53
C ARG A 55 13.01 -0.90 -19.41
N ILE A 56 12.91 0.42 -19.32
CA ILE A 56 12.20 1.14 -18.26
C ILE A 56 10.75 0.67 -18.17
N LYS A 57 10.29 0.38 -16.96
CA LYS A 57 8.89 0.03 -16.70
C LYS A 57 7.99 1.23 -16.97
N LEU A 58 6.78 0.94 -17.39
CA LEU A 58 5.78 1.90 -17.81
C LEU A 58 4.68 1.97 -16.75
N GLY A 59 4.71 3.00 -15.92
CA GLY A 59 3.80 3.16 -14.79
C GLY A 59 2.75 4.25 -14.99
N THR A 60 1.57 4.06 -14.41
CA THR A 60 0.57 5.12 -14.26
C THR A 60 0.57 5.60 -12.81
N ALA A 61 0.71 6.90 -12.56
CA ALA A 61 0.67 7.51 -11.23
C ALA A 61 -0.25 8.75 -11.23
N ILE A 62 -1.56 8.60 -11.46
CA ILE A 62 -2.33 7.35 -11.52
C ILE A 62 -3.31 7.35 -12.69
N LEU A 63 -3.90 6.18 -12.96
CA LEU A 63 -5.18 6.08 -13.66
C LEU A 63 -6.33 6.31 -12.68
N GLN A 64 -7.20 7.26 -13.02
CA GLN A 64 -8.39 7.56 -12.21
C GLN A 64 -9.42 6.43 -12.35
N MET A 65 -9.77 5.78 -11.23
CA MET A 65 -10.84 4.79 -11.18
C MET A 65 -12.22 5.32 -11.63
N PRO A 66 -12.66 6.56 -11.29
CA PRO A 66 -13.97 7.05 -11.74
C PRO A 66 -14.05 7.30 -13.25
N ALA A 67 -12.92 7.44 -13.95
CA ALA A 67 -12.88 7.65 -15.38
C ALA A 67 -13.21 6.38 -16.20
N ARG A 68 -13.15 5.20 -15.58
CA ARG A 68 -13.22 3.91 -16.29
C ARG A 68 -13.85 2.81 -15.45
N THR A 69 -14.59 1.92 -16.09
CA THR A 69 -14.97 0.65 -15.45
C THR A 69 -13.71 -0.20 -15.15
N PRO A 70 -13.73 -1.06 -14.12
CA PRO A 70 -12.60 -1.94 -13.82
C PRO A 70 -12.26 -2.89 -14.99
N ALA A 71 -13.26 -3.30 -15.77
CA ALA A 71 -13.04 -4.09 -16.97
C ALA A 71 -12.26 -3.32 -18.06
N ASN A 72 -12.61 -2.05 -18.30
CA ASN A 72 -11.86 -1.20 -19.24
C ASN A 72 -10.40 -1.02 -18.78
N THR A 73 -10.19 -0.73 -17.50
CA THR A 73 -8.84 -0.59 -16.94
C THR A 73 -8.01 -1.87 -17.08
N ALA A 74 -8.60 -3.04 -16.83
CA ALA A 74 -7.90 -4.31 -17.02
C ALA A 74 -7.50 -4.55 -18.48
N MET A 75 -8.41 -4.29 -19.44
CA MET A 75 -8.10 -4.40 -20.87
C MET A 75 -6.95 -3.47 -21.28
N THR A 76 -7.00 -2.22 -20.84
CA THR A 76 -5.97 -1.22 -21.11
C THR A 76 -4.61 -1.63 -20.56
N ALA A 77 -4.55 -2.08 -19.30
CA ALA A 77 -3.32 -2.52 -18.66
C ALA A 77 -2.71 -3.75 -19.35
N MET A 78 -3.52 -4.77 -19.67
CA MET A 78 -3.03 -5.98 -20.37
C MET A 78 -2.53 -5.67 -21.77
N THR A 79 -3.21 -4.76 -22.48
CA THR A 79 -2.80 -4.36 -23.84
C THR A 79 -1.45 -3.68 -23.82
N LEU A 80 -1.26 -2.70 -22.93
CA LEU A 80 0.02 -2.01 -22.82
C LEU A 80 1.13 -2.93 -22.29
N ASP A 81 0.81 -3.85 -21.36
CA ASP A 81 1.78 -4.86 -20.88
C ASP A 81 2.29 -5.72 -22.03
N GLN A 82 1.41 -6.25 -22.89
CA GLN A 82 1.83 -7.07 -24.03
C GLN A 82 2.61 -6.27 -25.08
N LEU A 83 2.15 -5.07 -25.45
CA LEU A 83 2.85 -4.22 -26.42
C LEU A 83 4.25 -3.81 -25.94
N SER A 84 4.41 -3.64 -24.63
CA SER A 84 5.67 -3.23 -24.04
C SER A 84 6.59 -4.39 -23.65
N GLY A 85 6.16 -5.64 -23.79
CA GLY A 85 6.93 -6.82 -23.40
C GLY A 85 6.98 -7.05 -21.88
N GLY A 86 5.88 -6.85 -21.17
CA GLY A 86 5.78 -7.09 -19.73
C GLY A 86 6.26 -5.93 -18.85
N ARG A 87 6.18 -4.69 -19.35
CA ARG A 87 6.71 -3.51 -18.65
C ARG A 87 5.66 -2.70 -17.89
N MET A 88 4.38 -3.07 -17.91
CA MET A 88 3.31 -2.28 -17.29
C MET A 88 3.35 -2.33 -15.76
N LEU A 89 3.17 -1.18 -15.11
CA LEU A 89 2.86 -1.02 -13.68
C LEU A 89 1.55 -0.23 -13.55
N LEU A 90 0.49 -0.86 -13.06
CA LEU A 90 -0.84 -0.26 -13.01
C LEU A 90 -1.06 0.51 -11.71
N GLY A 91 -0.78 1.81 -11.69
CA GLY A 91 -1.18 2.66 -10.56
C GLY A 91 -2.57 3.25 -10.73
N LEU A 92 -3.38 3.13 -9.67
CA LEU A 92 -4.78 3.51 -9.59
C LEU A 92 -5.02 4.53 -8.49
N GLY A 93 -6.02 5.39 -8.66
CA GLY A 93 -6.41 6.35 -7.64
C GLY A 93 -7.90 6.72 -7.71
N LEU A 94 -8.41 7.16 -6.56
CA LEU A 94 -9.80 7.56 -6.37
C LEU A 94 -10.12 8.97 -6.89
N SER A 95 -9.09 9.82 -6.94
CA SER A 95 -9.22 11.27 -7.11
C SER A 95 -10.04 11.95 -5.99
N GLY A 96 -10.17 13.28 -6.05
CA GLY A 96 -10.98 14.05 -5.10
C GLY A 96 -12.39 14.36 -5.64
N PRO A 97 -13.36 14.69 -4.77
CA PRO A 97 -14.75 14.97 -5.16
C PRO A 97 -14.90 15.97 -6.31
N GLN A 98 -14.06 17.01 -6.37
CA GLN A 98 -14.09 18.00 -7.45
C GLN A 98 -13.90 17.38 -8.83
N VAL A 99 -13.00 16.41 -8.97
CA VAL A 99 -12.75 15.73 -10.25
C VAL A 99 -13.77 14.62 -10.47
N VAL A 100 -14.11 13.87 -9.43
CA VAL A 100 -15.07 12.75 -9.55
C VAL A 100 -16.46 13.24 -9.98
N GLU A 101 -16.97 14.27 -9.30
CA GLU A 101 -18.31 14.80 -9.53
C GLU A 101 -18.32 15.88 -10.62
N GLY A 102 -17.36 16.80 -10.57
CA GLY A 102 -17.33 17.96 -11.47
C GLY A 102 -16.83 17.64 -12.88
N TRP A 103 -15.95 16.64 -13.05
CA TRP A 103 -15.39 16.29 -14.36
C TRP A 103 -15.96 14.99 -14.91
N HIS A 104 -16.01 13.92 -14.11
CA HIS A 104 -16.52 12.62 -14.57
C HIS A 104 -18.03 12.45 -14.39
N GLY A 105 -18.71 13.34 -13.66
CA GLY A 105 -20.16 13.30 -13.49
C GLY A 105 -20.67 12.07 -12.72
N VAL A 106 -19.83 11.46 -11.88
CA VAL A 106 -20.20 10.27 -11.09
C VAL A 106 -20.12 10.56 -9.59
N ALA A 107 -20.90 9.85 -8.78
CA ALA A 107 -20.94 10.08 -7.35
C ALA A 107 -19.62 9.71 -6.65
N TYR A 108 -19.12 10.57 -5.75
CA TYR A 108 -17.91 10.29 -4.97
C TYR A 108 -18.09 9.10 -4.01
N GLY A 109 -19.20 9.04 -3.27
CA GLY A 109 -19.66 7.84 -2.54
C GLY A 109 -18.71 7.32 -1.45
N LYS A 110 -18.57 5.99 -1.35
CA LYS A 110 -17.73 5.27 -0.37
C LYS A 110 -16.40 4.83 -1.01
N PRO A 111 -15.31 5.62 -0.89
CA PRO A 111 -14.07 5.38 -1.63
C PRO A 111 -13.35 4.06 -1.31
N LEU A 112 -13.33 3.65 -0.03
CA LEU A 112 -12.62 2.42 0.39
C LEU A 112 -13.26 1.15 -0.16
N GLY A 113 -14.58 1.02 -0.04
CA GLY A 113 -15.34 -0.11 -0.57
C GLY A 113 -15.19 -0.19 -2.09
N ARG A 114 -15.37 0.94 -2.78
CA ARG A 114 -15.21 1.02 -4.23
C ARG A 114 -13.81 0.60 -4.69
N THR A 115 -12.75 1.06 -4.02
CA THR A 115 -11.37 0.67 -4.36
C THR A 115 -11.16 -0.83 -4.22
N ARG A 116 -11.64 -1.42 -3.12
CA ARG A 116 -11.53 -2.86 -2.87
C ARG A 116 -12.21 -3.68 -3.96
N GLU A 117 -13.46 -3.34 -4.30
CA GLU A 117 -14.20 -4.01 -5.36
C GLU A 117 -13.51 -3.84 -6.73
N TYR A 118 -13.07 -2.61 -7.04
CA TYR A 118 -12.39 -2.29 -8.30
C TYR A 118 -11.14 -3.15 -8.50
N VAL A 119 -10.23 -3.16 -7.51
CA VAL A 119 -8.98 -3.94 -7.56
C VAL A 119 -9.29 -5.44 -7.62
N SER A 120 -10.29 -5.91 -6.89
CA SER A 120 -10.71 -7.33 -6.92
C SER A 120 -11.17 -7.74 -8.31
N ILE A 121 -11.97 -6.91 -8.99
CA ILE A 121 -12.42 -7.17 -10.37
C ILE A 121 -11.23 -7.16 -11.34
N VAL A 122 -10.35 -6.17 -11.24
CA VAL A 122 -9.15 -6.08 -12.11
C VAL A 122 -8.28 -7.34 -11.95
N ARG A 123 -8.00 -7.76 -10.70
CA ARG A 123 -7.25 -9.00 -10.43
C ARG A 123 -7.97 -10.24 -10.94
N ALA A 124 -9.30 -10.33 -10.80
CA ALA A 124 -10.07 -11.47 -11.32
C ALA A 124 -9.97 -11.57 -12.85
N ILE A 125 -9.96 -10.43 -13.56
CA ILE A 125 -9.76 -10.40 -15.02
C ILE A 125 -8.35 -10.83 -15.39
N PHE A 126 -7.32 -10.38 -14.67
CA PHE A 126 -5.93 -10.80 -14.90
C PHE A 126 -5.72 -12.29 -14.63
N ALA A 127 -6.25 -12.81 -13.52
CA ALA A 127 -6.17 -14.21 -13.16
C ALA A 127 -6.88 -15.10 -14.18
N ARG A 128 -7.99 -14.60 -14.73
CA ARG A 128 -8.71 -15.21 -15.86
C ARG A 128 -9.04 -16.69 -15.59
N GLU A 129 -9.37 -17.06 -14.36
CA GLU A 129 -9.67 -18.45 -13.97
C GLU A 129 -11.03 -18.88 -14.52
N ALA A 130 -12.05 -18.02 -14.39
CA ALA A 130 -13.41 -18.23 -14.86
C ALA A 130 -13.95 -17.00 -15.62
N PRO A 131 -15.12 -17.07 -16.29
CA PRO A 131 -15.86 -15.88 -16.69
C PRO A 131 -16.09 -14.96 -15.49
N LEU A 132 -15.95 -13.65 -15.70
CA LEU A 132 -16.06 -12.64 -14.66
C LEU A 132 -17.50 -12.58 -14.13
N VAL A 133 -17.64 -12.78 -12.82
CA VAL A 133 -18.84 -12.53 -12.05
C VAL A 133 -18.43 -11.73 -10.82
N PHE A 134 -19.18 -10.68 -10.49
CA PHE A 134 -18.98 -9.86 -9.32
C PHE A 134 -20.31 -9.32 -8.79
N GLN A 135 -20.52 -9.43 -7.48
CA GLN A 135 -21.76 -9.05 -6.79
C GLN A 135 -21.36 -8.17 -5.60
N GLY A 136 -21.13 -6.89 -5.86
CA GLY A 136 -20.68 -5.92 -4.86
C GLY A 136 -21.69 -4.81 -4.60
N GLU A 137 -21.35 -3.92 -3.67
CA GLU A 137 -22.13 -2.72 -3.41
C GLU A 137 -21.99 -1.71 -4.55
N HIS A 138 -20.80 -1.62 -5.16
CA HIS A 138 -20.49 -0.62 -6.20
C HIS A 138 -20.48 -1.19 -7.61
N TYR A 139 -20.15 -2.47 -7.77
CA TYR A 139 -20.07 -3.12 -9.07
C TYR A 139 -20.92 -4.38 -9.12
N GLN A 140 -21.66 -4.51 -10.21
CA GLN A 140 -22.55 -5.63 -10.48
C GLN A 140 -22.24 -6.17 -11.88
N ILE A 141 -21.62 -7.35 -11.95
CA ILE A 141 -21.15 -7.96 -13.20
C ILE A 141 -21.59 -9.44 -13.24
N PRO A 142 -22.44 -9.85 -14.22
CA PRO A 142 -23.18 -9.01 -15.16
C PRO A 142 -24.14 -8.03 -14.45
N TYR A 143 -24.47 -6.93 -15.12
CA TYR A 143 -25.42 -5.94 -14.64
C TYR A 143 -26.85 -6.51 -14.62
N GLN A 144 -27.56 -6.30 -13.51
CA GLN A 144 -28.90 -6.83 -13.26
C GLN A 144 -29.87 -5.73 -12.77
N GLY A 145 -29.56 -4.46 -13.05
CA GLY A 145 -30.42 -3.34 -12.66
C GLY A 145 -31.75 -3.32 -13.42
N PRO A 146 -32.69 -2.46 -13.02
CA PRO A 146 -34.06 -2.43 -13.56
C PRO A 146 -34.13 -2.10 -15.06
N ASP A 147 -33.10 -1.47 -15.61
CA ASP A 147 -32.92 -1.10 -17.01
C ASP A 147 -32.08 -2.11 -17.80
N ALA A 148 -31.74 -3.26 -17.22
CA ALA A 148 -31.01 -4.31 -17.92
C ALA A 148 -31.87 -4.96 -19.02
N THR A 149 -31.27 -5.21 -20.18
CA THR A 149 -31.93 -5.92 -21.31
C THR A 149 -32.15 -7.42 -21.05
N GLY A 150 -31.53 -7.97 -20.00
CA GLY A 150 -31.52 -9.41 -19.70
C GLY A 150 -30.54 -10.24 -20.54
N LEU A 151 -29.78 -9.64 -21.47
CA LEU A 151 -28.85 -10.35 -22.35
C LEU A 151 -27.44 -10.52 -21.77
N GLY A 152 -27.15 -9.88 -20.63
CA GLY A 152 -25.84 -9.92 -20.00
C GLY A 152 -25.47 -11.33 -19.53
N LYS A 153 -24.34 -11.85 -20.02
CA LYS A 153 -23.76 -13.12 -19.54
C LYS A 153 -22.35 -12.88 -19.01
N PRO A 154 -21.85 -13.71 -18.07
CA PRO A 154 -20.46 -13.65 -17.65
C PRO A 154 -19.51 -13.81 -18.84
N LEU A 155 -18.53 -12.91 -18.95
CA LEU A 155 -17.53 -12.92 -20.02
C LEU A 155 -16.14 -13.17 -19.46
N LYS A 156 -15.31 -13.83 -20.26
CA LYS A 156 -13.89 -14.05 -19.96
C LYS A 156 -13.07 -13.23 -20.94
N SER A 157 -12.00 -12.58 -20.48
CA SER A 157 -11.13 -11.79 -21.36
C SER A 157 -10.64 -12.64 -22.55
N ILE A 158 -10.68 -12.09 -23.75
CA ILE A 158 -10.06 -12.71 -24.92
C ILE A 158 -8.54 -12.64 -24.78
N LEU A 159 -8.02 -11.48 -24.38
CA LEU A 159 -6.61 -11.26 -24.13
C LEU A 159 -6.16 -11.96 -22.85
N HIS A 160 -5.04 -12.69 -22.91
CA HIS A 160 -4.43 -13.34 -21.75
C HIS A 160 -3.40 -12.40 -21.13
N GLY A 161 -3.74 -11.79 -19.99
CA GLY A 161 -2.80 -10.99 -19.20
C GLY A 161 -1.92 -11.83 -18.29
N ARG A 162 -0.92 -11.19 -17.68
CA ARG A 162 -0.16 -11.79 -16.58
C ARG A 162 -0.93 -11.65 -15.28
N ARG A 163 -1.03 -12.75 -14.52
CA ARG A 163 -1.72 -12.77 -13.21
C ARG A 163 -1.06 -11.80 -12.20
N ASP A 164 0.26 -11.67 -12.30
CA ASP A 164 1.14 -10.91 -11.43
C ASP A 164 1.39 -9.47 -11.91
N LEU A 165 0.54 -8.92 -12.80
CA LEU A 165 0.67 -7.52 -13.23
C LEU A 165 0.53 -6.60 -12.00
N PRO A 166 1.58 -5.84 -11.63
CA PRO A 166 1.60 -5.08 -10.38
C PRO A 166 0.55 -3.96 -10.36
N ILE A 167 -0.21 -3.92 -9.27
CA ILE A 167 -1.18 -2.85 -9.00
C ILE A 167 -0.63 -1.94 -7.90
N TYR A 168 -0.57 -0.65 -8.16
CA TYR A 168 -0.20 0.37 -7.20
C TYR A 168 -1.43 1.20 -6.82
N LEU A 169 -1.52 1.64 -5.57
CA LEU A 169 -2.56 2.57 -5.14
C LEU A 169 -1.96 3.90 -4.67
N ALA A 170 -2.47 5.01 -5.19
CA ALA A 170 -2.23 6.32 -4.60
C ALA A 170 -3.18 6.52 -3.41
N ALA A 171 -2.60 6.75 -2.23
CA ALA A 171 -3.33 6.88 -0.98
C ALA A 171 -2.66 7.92 -0.07
N ILE A 172 -3.47 8.67 0.68
CA ILE A 172 -3.00 9.71 1.62
C ILE A 172 -3.55 9.45 3.02
N GLY A 173 -4.87 9.34 3.17
CA GLY A 173 -5.49 9.15 4.49
C GLY A 173 -5.12 7.79 5.11
N PRO A 174 -4.96 7.69 6.45
CA PRO A 174 -4.50 6.47 7.14
C PRO A 174 -5.21 5.19 6.71
N LYS A 175 -6.56 5.20 6.63
CA LYS A 175 -7.34 4.03 6.21
C LYS A 175 -7.12 3.63 4.74
N ASN A 176 -6.83 4.59 3.85
CA ASN A 176 -6.52 4.30 2.45
C ASN A 176 -5.11 3.70 2.33
N VAL A 177 -4.17 4.13 3.16
CA VAL A 177 -2.81 3.57 3.20
C VAL A 177 -2.84 2.13 3.72
N GLU A 178 -3.60 1.88 4.78
CA GLU A 178 -3.86 0.53 5.27
C GLU A 178 -4.47 -0.38 4.18
N LEU A 179 -5.49 0.11 3.46
CA LEU A 179 -6.08 -0.62 2.34
C LEU A 179 -5.07 -0.88 1.22
N ALA A 180 -4.21 0.10 0.90
CA ALA A 180 -3.18 -0.06 -0.12
C ALA A 180 -2.19 -1.16 0.25
N ALA A 181 -1.69 -1.14 1.49
CA ALA A 181 -0.84 -2.20 2.03
C ALA A 181 -1.54 -3.57 2.05
N GLU A 182 -2.86 -3.60 2.24
CA GLU A 182 -3.64 -4.83 2.21
C GLU A 182 -3.76 -5.43 0.79
N ILE A 183 -4.21 -4.66 -0.21
CA ILE A 183 -4.69 -5.24 -1.49
C ILE A 183 -3.78 -4.98 -2.71
N ALA A 184 -2.86 -4.02 -2.63
CA ALA A 184 -2.00 -3.62 -3.75
C ALA A 184 -0.59 -4.20 -3.64
N ASP A 185 0.16 -4.15 -4.73
CA ASP A 185 1.57 -4.56 -4.80
C ASP A 185 2.51 -3.38 -4.48
N GLY A 186 1.98 -2.15 -4.50
CA GLY A 186 2.69 -0.96 -4.07
C GLY A 186 1.78 0.22 -3.70
N TRP A 187 2.39 1.20 -3.04
CA TRP A 187 1.81 2.46 -2.64
C TRP A 187 2.56 3.61 -3.32
N LEU A 188 1.80 4.56 -3.87
CA LEU A 188 2.31 5.81 -4.46
C LEU A 188 2.00 6.99 -3.53
N PRO A 189 2.81 7.23 -2.49
CA PRO A 189 2.65 8.41 -1.65
C PRO A 189 3.09 9.68 -2.37
N ILE A 190 2.51 10.80 -1.94
CA ILE A 190 2.84 12.15 -2.36
C ILE A 190 3.13 12.97 -1.11
N ILE A 191 4.10 13.90 -1.17
CA ILE A 191 4.57 14.65 0.01
C ILE A 191 4.99 13.66 1.11
N PHE A 192 5.74 12.62 0.72
CA PHE A 192 6.24 11.63 1.68
C PHE A 192 7.40 12.22 2.47
N SER A 193 7.41 12.02 3.78
CA SER A 193 8.54 12.39 4.63
C SER A 193 9.14 11.17 5.32
N PRO A 194 10.40 10.80 5.04
CA PRO A 194 11.09 9.72 5.76
C PRO A 194 11.08 9.91 7.27
N ALA A 195 11.31 11.14 7.73
CA ALA A 195 11.39 11.48 9.16
C ALA A 195 10.07 11.26 9.91
N HIS A 196 8.92 11.37 9.23
CA HIS A 196 7.60 11.27 9.84
C HIS A 196 6.87 9.96 9.51
N TYR A 197 7.49 9.05 8.76
CA TYR A 197 6.82 7.81 8.34
C TYR A 197 6.33 6.96 9.51
N ALA A 198 7.17 6.80 10.53
CA ALA A 198 6.87 5.95 11.69
C ALA A 198 5.57 6.41 12.39
N GLU A 199 5.45 7.71 12.63
CA GLU A 199 4.31 8.31 13.31
C GLU A 199 3.08 8.43 12.40
N ALA A 200 3.29 8.74 11.12
CA ALA A 200 2.19 9.03 10.21
C ALA A 200 1.54 7.78 9.60
N TYR A 201 2.31 6.71 9.36
CA TYR A 201 1.89 5.62 8.47
C TYR A 201 2.33 4.19 8.84
N GLN A 202 3.37 4.01 9.66
CA GLN A 202 3.90 2.65 9.93
C GLN A 202 2.82 1.71 10.47
N ALA A 203 2.05 2.15 11.47
CA ALA A 203 0.97 1.35 12.04
C ALA A 203 -0.09 0.93 11.01
N GLN A 204 -0.41 1.81 10.04
CA GLN A 204 -1.39 1.51 9.00
C GLN A 204 -0.83 0.54 7.95
N VAL A 205 0.44 0.70 7.57
CA VAL A 205 1.10 -0.24 6.64
C VAL A 205 1.17 -1.63 7.26
N GLU A 206 1.60 -1.75 8.51
CA GLU A 206 1.67 -3.02 9.24
C GLU A 206 0.27 -3.65 9.41
N ALA A 207 -0.75 -2.86 9.74
CA ALA A 207 -2.13 -3.34 9.83
C ALA A 207 -2.65 -3.86 8.48
N GLY A 208 -2.30 -3.20 7.37
CA GLY A 208 -2.65 -3.64 6.03
C GLY A 208 -1.98 -4.97 5.67
N PHE A 209 -0.69 -5.12 5.97
CA PHE A 209 0.02 -6.39 5.79
C PHE A 209 -0.58 -7.53 6.61
N ALA A 210 -0.89 -7.27 7.88
CA ALA A 210 -1.52 -8.25 8.75
C ALA A 210 -2.89 -8.73 8.21
N LYS A 211 -3.67 -7.83 7.60
CA LYS A 211 -4.96 -8.17 6.98
C LYS A 211 -4.81 -8.94 5.66
N ALA A 212 -3.79 -8.64 4.87
CA ALA A 212 -3.52 -9.38 3.64
C ALA A 212 -3.14 -10.85 3.93
N GLY A 213 -2.39 -11.07 5.01
CA GLY A 213 -1.82 -12.37 5.35
C GLY A 213 -0.72 -12.82 4.38
N GLY A 214 -0.32 -14.09 4.49
CA GLY A 214 0.75 -14.66 3.67
C GLY A 214 2.11 -14.01 3.90
N ASP A 215 2.91 -13.89 2.84
CA ASP A 215 4.28 -13.35 2.89
C ASP A 215 4.33 -11.81 2.73
N LYS A 216 3.18 -11.12 2.84
CA LYS A 216 3.09 -9.69 2.54
C LYS A 216 3.86 -8.87 3.56
N SER A 217 4.87 -8.15 3.09
CA SER A 217 5.78 -7.35 3.91
C SER A 217 6.42 -6.25 3.08
N LEU A 218 7.28 -5.42 3.70
CA LEU A 218 8.11 -4.45 2.97
C LEU A 218 9.01 -5.11 1.90
N ALA A 219 9.32 -6.41 2.01
CA ALA A 219 10.09 -7.12 1.00
C ALA A 219 9.29 -7.40 -0.29
N THR A 220 7.96 -7.43 -0.19
CA THR A 220 7.04 -7.76 -1.30
C THR A 220 6.09 -6.62 -1.66
N PHE A 221 6.32 -5.42 -1.13
CA PHE A 221 5.45 -4.26 -1.29
C PHE A 221 6.27 -3.02 -1.62
N ASP A 222 5.95 -2.35 -2.74
CA ASP A 222 6.69 -1.17 -3.18
C ASP A 222 6.16 0.10 -2.50
N ILE A 223 6.94 0.76 -1.65
CA ILE A 223 6.67 2.14 -1.24
C ILE A 223 7.43 3.06 -2.19
N ALA A 224 6.68 3.75 -3.06
CA ALA A 224 7.22 4.45 -4.22
C ALA A 224 6.81 5.93 -4.27
N PRO A 225 7.29 6.80 -3.35
CA PRO A 225 6.94 8.22 -3.32
C PRO A 225 7.36 8.98 -4.57
N SER A 226 6.58 10.01 -4.92
CA SER A 226 7.06 11.10 -5.75
C SER A 226 7.89 12.08 -4.92
N VAL A 227 9.14 12.34 -5.34
CA VAL A 227 10.10 13.17 -4.60
C VAL A 227 10.65 14.26 -5.53
N PRO A 228 10.41 15.55 -5.26
CA PRO A 228 11.07 16.62 -5.98
C PRO A 228 12.59 16.55 -5.79
N VAL A 229 13.34 16.63 -6.89
CA VAL A 229 14.81 16.70 -6.87
C VAL A 229 15.22 17.93 -7.68
N VAL A 230 15.77 18.92 -6.98
CA VAL A 230 16.20 20.21 -7.54
C VAL A 230 17.69 20.38 -7.30
N LEU A 231 18.48 20.30 -8.37
CA LEU A 231 19.93 20.39 -8.32
C LEU A 231 20.36 21.84 -8.57
N GLY A 232 21.13 22.42 -7.65
CA GLY A 232 21.63 23.77 -7.82
C GLY A 232 22.47 24.25 -6.65
N ASP A 233 23.38 25.21 -6.89
CA ASP A 233 24.32 25.69 -5.86
C ASP A 233 23.63 26.52 -4.78
N ASP A 234 22.55 27.22 -5.11
CA ASP A 234 21.73 28.01 -4.19
C ASP A 234 20.59 27.16 -3.62
N VAL A 235 20.76 26.72 -2.38
CA VAL A 235 19.79 25.88 -1.65
C VAL A 235 18.44 26.59 -1.47
N ASP A 236 18.45 27.88 -1.20
CA ASP A 236 17.22 28.63 -0.92
C ASP A 236 16.42 28.83 -2.21
N ALA A 237 17.09 29.09 -3.33
CA ALA A 237 16.47 29.08 -4.65
C ALA A 237 15.88 27.70 -5.00
N CYS A 238 16.60 26.62 -4.71
CA CYS A 238 16.11 25.25 -4.93
C CYS A 238 14.83 24.98 -4.13
N ARG A 239 14.82 25.34 -2.83
CA ARG A 239 13.63 25.20 -1.97
C ARG A 239 12.48 26.05 -2.48
N ALA A 240 12.74 27.31 -2.84
CA ALA A 240 11.73 28.23 -3.34
C ALA A 240 10.98 27.68 -4.57
N SER A 241 11.65 26.90 -5.45
CA SER A 241 10.96 26.28 -6.59
C SER A 241 9.97 25.18 -6.22
N VAL A 242 10.10 24.56 -5.04
CA VAL A 242 9.21 23.49 -4.56
C VAL A 242 7.99 24.07 -3.82
N LYS A 243 8.15 25.23 -3.18
CA LYS A 243 7.10 25.85 -2.34
C LYS A 243 5.76 26.07 -3.07
N PRO A 244 5.69 26.53 -4.34
CA PRO A 244 4.41 26.69 -5.05
C PRO A 244 3.62 25.39 -5.19
N PHE A 245 4.31 24.27 -5.43
CA PHE A 245 3.68 22.95 -5.47
C PHE A 245 3.08 22.59 -4.12
N LEU A 246 3.84 22.73 -3.03
CA LEU A 246 3.32 22.44 -1.68
C LEU A 246 2.14 23.36 -1.31
N ALA A 247 2.22 24.64 -1.64
CA ALA A 247 1.14 25.60 -1.39
C ALA A 247 -0.15 25.26 -2.15
N LEU A 248 -0.06 24.85 -3.42
CA LEU A 248 -1.22 24.38 -4.17
C LEU A 248 -1.87 23.16 -3.52
N TYR A 249 -1.08 22.17 -3.12
CA TYR A 249 -1.63 20.93 -2.56
C TYR A 249 -2.20 21.15 -1.15
N ILE A 250 -1.41 21.71 -0.25
CA ILE A 250 -1.79 21.98 1.15
C ILE A 250 -2.91 23.02 1.22
N GLY A 251 -2.90 24.03 0.35
CA GLY A 251 -3.85 25.14 0.40
C GLY A 251 -5.05 25.03 -0.55
N GLY A 252 -4.85 24.55 -1.77
CA GLY A 252 -5.81 24.71 -2.87
C GLY A 252 -6.49 23.44 -3.41
N MET A 253 -5.92 22.26 -3.20
CA MET A 253 -6.44 21.01 -3.79
C MET A 253 -7.68 20.44 -3.08
N GLY A 254 -8.06 20.98 -1.92
CA GLY A 254 -9.27 20.59 -1.21
C GLY A 254 -9.95 21.79 -0.56
N ALA A 255 -11.20 21.61 -0.16
CA ALA A 255 -11.94 22.61 0.60
C ALA A 255 -11.51 22.61 2.07
N ARG A 256 -11.76 23.72 2.79
CA ARG A 256 -11.53 23.80 4.24
C ARG A 256 -12.27 22.66 4.97
N GLY A 257 -11.55 21.94 5.83
CA GLY A 257 -12.06 20.76 6.55
C GLY A 257 -12.19 19.49 5.70
N LYS A 258 -11.83 19.52 4.40
CA LYS A 258 -11.80 18.37 3.48
C LYS A 258 -10.59 18.47 2.52
N ASN A 259 -9.41 18.73 3.06
CA ASN A 259 -8.16 18.75 2.30
C ASN A 259 -7.15 17.75 2.90
N PHE A 260 -7.00 16.61 2.24
CA PHE A 260 -6.14 15.52 2.71
C PHE A 260 -4.65 15.87 2.77
N TYR A 261 -4.20 16.85 1.98
CA TYR A 261 -2.81 17.32 1.95
C TYR A 261 -2.53 18.30 3.10
N HIS A 262 -3.52 19.12 3.45
CA HIS A 262 -3.49 19.91 4.69
C HIS A 262 -3.42 18.98 5.91
N ASP A 263 -4.31 17.99 5.98
CA ASP A 263 -4.29 17.00 7.08
C ASP A 263 -2.95 16.25 7.16
N LEU A 264 -2.29 16.02 6.01
CA LEU A 264 -0.96 15.40 5.95
C LEU A 264 0.12 16.31 6.55
N ALA A 265 0.15 17.59 6.17
CA ALA A 265 1.07 18.55 6.75
C ALA A 265 0.86 18.66 8.28
N CYS A 266 -0.39 18.65 8.74
CA CYS A 266 -0.71 18.60 10.16
C CYS A 266 -0.18 17.34 10.86
N ARG A 267 -0.30 16.16 10.23
CA ARG A 267 0.28 14.90 10.75
C ARG A 267 1.80 14.94 10.86
N TYR A 268 2.47 15.74 10.04
CA TYR A 268 3.90 15.97 10.13
C TYR A 268 4.28 17.11 11.11
N GLY A 269 3.31 17.65 11.88
CA GLY A 269 3.57 18.70 12.86
C GLY A 269 3.56 20.13 12.31
N PHE A 270 3.22 20.33 11.03
CA PHE A 270 3.20 21.66 10.40
C PHE A 270 1.81 22.31 10.38
N GLN A 271 1.01 22.12 11.43
CA GLN A 271 -0.39 22.56 11.45
C GLN A 271 -0.53 24.08 11.26
N GLU A 272 0.24 24.89 11.99
CA GLU A 272 0.16 26.36 11.91
C GLU A 272 0.46 26.86 10.48
N ALA A 273 1.54 26.35 9.89
CA ALA A 273 1.90 26.66 8.50
C ALA A 273 0.81 26.20 7.51
N ALA A 274 0.26 24.99 7.69
CA ALA A 274 -0.80 24.47 6.82
C ALA A 274 -2.07 25.34 6.87
N ASP A 275 -2.49 25.78 8.07
CA ASP A 275 -3.63 26.66 8.28
C ASP A 275 -3.43 28.03 7.62
N GLN A 276 -2.23 28.61 7.76
CA GLN A 276 -1.87 29.87 7.14
C GLN A 276 -1.85 29.75 5.61
N VAL A 277 -1.17 28.75 5.07
CA VAL A 277 -1.08 28.47 3.63
C VAL A 277 -2.46 28.31 3.01
N GLN A 278 -3.35 27.53 3.64
CA GLN A 278 -4.71 27.33 3.13
C GLN A 278 -5.54 28.62 3.17
N THR A 279 -5.37 29.44 4.20
CA THR A 279 -6.05 30.74 4.28
C THR A 279 -5.60 31.68 3.16
N LEU A 280 -4.29 31.82 2.94
CA LEU A 280 -3.73 32.67 1.89
C LEU A 280 -4.11 32.17 0.48
N TYR A 281 -4.02 30.85 0.25
CA TYR A 281 -4.28 30.27 -1.06
C TYR A 281 -5.74 30.43 -1.48
N LEU A 282 -6.69 30.18 -0.56
CA LEU A 282 -8.12 30.35 -0.81
C LEU A 282 -8.52 31.83 -0.94
N ALA A 283 -7.74 32.76 -0.38
CA ALA A 283 -7.88 34.20 -0.61
C ALA A 283 -7.28 34.67 -1.96
N GLY A 284 -6.76 33.75 -2.79
CA GLY A 284 -6.12 34.06 -4.07
C GLY A 284 -4.68 34.56 -3.95
N GLN A 285 -4.12 34.62 -2.74
CA GLN A 285 -2.77 35.12 -2.46
C GLN A 285 -1.72 34.00 -2.61
N LYS A 286 -1.59 33.44 -3.83
CA LYS A 286 -0.79 32.24 -4.09
C LYS A 286 0.70 32.40 -3.77
N ASP A 287 1.29 33.56 -4.08
CA ASP A 287 2.70 33.80 -3.82
C ASP A 287 2.99 33.91 -2.32
N ALA A 288 2.11 34.60 -1.57
CA ALA A 288 2.19 34.65 -0.12
C ALA A 288 2.00 33.26 0.51
N ALA A 289 1.08 32.45 -0.04
CA ALA A 289 0.89 31.06 0.39
C ALA A 289 2.14 30.20 0.14
N ALA A 290 2.84 30.39 -0.98
CA ALA A 290 4.11 29.73 -1.24
C ALA A 290 5.20 30.18 -0.26
N GLN A 291 5.31 31.48 0.02
CA GLN A 291 6.28 32.01 0.98
C GLN A 291 6.03 31.52 2.41
N ALA A 292 4.77 31.24 2.77
CA ALA A 292 4.39 30.69 4.08
C ALA A 292 4.77 29.22 4.27
N ILE A 293 5.26 28.51 3.24
CA ILE A 293 5.78 27.16 3.37
C ILE A 293 7.15 27.20 4.09
N PRO A 294 7.31 26.54 5.25
CA PRO A 294 8.59 26.47 5.95
C PRO A 294 9.62 25.68 5.16
N ASP A 295 10.89 26.07 5.26
CA ASP A 295 11.99 25.38 4.59
C ASP A 295 12.18 23.96 5.13
N GLU A 296 11.90 23.75 6.42
CA GLU A 296 11.94 22.45 7.08
C GLU A 296 10.93 21.47 6.47
N LEU A 297 9.75 21.96 6.07
CA LEU A 297 8.77 21.12 5.37
C LEU A 297 9.27 20.76 3.96
N VAL A 298 9.95 21.67 3.28
CA VAL A 298 10.55 21.39 1.95
C VAL A 298 11.64 20.32 2.09
N ASP A 299 12.59 20.51 3.00
CA ASP A 299 13.68 19.56 3.26
C ASP A 299 13.18 18.19 3.73
N ALA A 300 12.01 18.14 4.39
CA ALA A 300 11.41 16.89 4.85
C ALA A 300 10.83 16.03 3.72
N VAL A 301 10.58 16.59 2.53
CA VAL A 301 9.82 15.92 1.44
C VAL A 301 10.47 16.02 0.06
N ALA A 302 11.58 16.75 -0.07
CA ALA A 302 12.31 16.97 -1.32
C ALA A 302 13.83 16.86 -1.11
N LEU A 303 14.57 16.73 -2.21
CA LEU A 303 16.03 16.81 -2.25
C LEU A 303 16.42 18.09 -3.00
N CYS A 304 16.96 19.06 -2.28
CA CYS A 304 17.24 20.41 -2.81
C CYS A 304 18.68 20.84 -2.52
N GLY A 305 19.40 21.28 -3.56
CA GLY A 305 20.71 21.91 -3.42
C GLY A 305 21.81 21.25 -4.24
N PRO A 306 23.09 21.49 -3.90
CA PRO A 306 24.21 20.94 -4.65
C PRO A 306 24.31 19.42 -4.45
N GLN A 307 25.01 18.74 -5.37
CA GLN A 307 25.14 17.28 -5.37
C GLN A 307 25.56 16.71 -3.99
N LEU A 308 26.50 17.36 -3.29
CA LEU A 308 26.94 16.91 -1.97
C LEU A 308 25.80 16.93 -0.94
N ARG A 309 25.02 18.02 -0.89
CA ARG A 309 23.87 18.13 0.02
C ARG A 309 22.80 17.10 -0.31
N ILE A 310 22.52 16.89 -1.60
CA ILE A 310 21.58 15.85 -2.04
C ILE A 310 22.08 14.47 -1.58
N ALA A 311 23.38 14.18 -1.71
CA ALA A 311 23.95 12.92 -1.26
C ALA A 311 23.78 12.70 0.25
N GLU A 312 24.02 13.73 1.07
CA GLU A 312 23.82 13.68 2.53
C GLU A 312 22.34 13.44 2.89
N GLN A 313 21.43 14.19 2.29
CA GLN A 313 19.99 14.01 2.53
C GLN A 313 19.50 12.64 2.07
N LEU A 314 20.03 12.12 0.96
CA LEU A 314 19.62 10.82 0.40
C LEU A 314 19.79 9.66 1.38
N GLU A 315 20.72 9.74 2.34
CA GLU A 315 20.92 8.70 3.35
C GLU A 315 19.67 8.48 4.21
N MET A 316 18.93 9.54 4.56
CA MET A 316 17.66 9.38 5.29
C MET A 316 16.61 8.64 4.46
N TRP A 317 16.59 8.88 3.15
CA TRP A 317 15.66 8.23 2.22
C TRP A 317 16.03 6.75 2.05
N LYS A 318 17.33 6.44 1.93
CA LYS A 318 17.84 5.06 1.87
C LYS A 318 17.56 4.27 3.15
N ALA A 319 17.60 4.91 4.32
CA ALA A 319 17.29 4.29 5.62
C ALA A 319 15.78 4.16 5.91
N SER A 320 14.95 4.86 5.14
CA SER A 320 13.49 4.80 5.25
C SER A 320 12.93 3.52 4.61
N PRO A 321 11.64 3.20 4.82
CA PRO A 321 11.03 1.98 4.25
C PRO A 321 10.76 2.08 2.74
N ILE A 322 11.16 3.17 2.07
CA ILE A 322 10.91 3.31 0.64
C ILE A 322 11.79 2.34 -0.16
N THR A 323 11.18 1.75 -1.17
CA THR A 323 11.84 0.80 -2.06
C THR A 323 12.20 1.47 -3.39
N THR A 324 11.42 2.48 -3.81
CA THR A 324 11.61 3.22 -5.06
C THR A 324 11.46 4.72 -4.82
N LEU A 325 12.47 5.51 -5.19
CA LEU A 325 12.38 6.97 -5.20
C LEU A 325 11.97 7.41 -6.60
N ASN A 326 10.71 7.82 -6.79
CA ASN A 326 10.25 8.37 -8.07
C ASN A 326 10.58 9.87 -8.09
N MET A 327 11.69 10.23 -8.73
CA MET A 327 12.10 11.62 -8.77
C MET A 327 11.23 12.44 -9.74
N THR A 328 10.87 13.65 -9.31
CA THR A 328 10.31 14.69 -10.17
C THR A 328 11.38 15.76 -10.36
N THR A 329 11.77 16.01 -11.60
CA THR A 329 12.76 17.04 -11.95
C THR A 329 12.51 17.56 -13.36
N PHE A 330 12.98 18.77 -13.63
CA PHE A 330 13.01 19.35 -14.98
C PHE A 330 14.42 19.38 -15.57
N GLU A 331 15.41 18.84 -14.84
CA GLU A 331 16.82 18.97 -15.18
C GLU A 331 17.42 17.60 -15.53
N PRO A 332 17.85 17.39 -16.79
CA PRO A 332 18.53 16.16 -17.18
C PRO A 332 19.82 15.89 -16.38
N ALA A 333 20.46 16.93 -15.83
CA ALA A 333 21.64 16.79 -14.97
C ALA A 333 21.28 16.08 -13.65
N ALA A 334 20.15 16.42 -13.02
CA ALA A 334 19.68 15.78 -11.80
C ALA A 334 19.43 14.28 -11.99
N VAL A 335 18.93 13.86 -13.17
CA VAL A 335 18.76 12.43 -13.52
C VAL A 335 20.10 11.68 -13.50
N ARG A 336 21.16 12.27 -14.06
CA ARG A 336 22.49 11.66 -14.03
C ARG A 336 23.08 11.61 -12.64
N VAL A 337 22.97 12.71 -11.88
CA VAL A 337 23.46 12.79 -10.50
C VAL A 337 22.77 11.76 -9.61
N MET A 338 21.44 11.62 -9.69
CA MET A 338 20.74 10.62 -8.90
C MET A 338 21.13 9.19 -9.29
N ALA A 339 21.33 8.91 -10.58
CA ALA A 339 21.85 7.61 -11.02
C ALA A 339 23.23 7.33 -10.42
N GLU A 340 24.14 8.31 -10.42
CA GLU A 340 25.46 8.19 -9.81
C GLU A 340 25.36 7.91 -8.30
N LEU A 341 24.55 8.70 -7.57
CA LEU A 341 24.43 8.60 -6.11
C LEU A 341 23.73 7.32 -5.61
N VAL A 342 22.82 6.75 -6.41
CA VAL A 342 22.04 5.56 -6.02
C VAL A 342 22.58 4.27 -6.64
N MET A 343 23.01 4.31 -7.90
CA MET A 343 23.42 3.12 -8.66
C MET A 343 24.93 3.03 -8.82
N GLY A 344 25.67 4.14 -8.71
CA GLY A 344 27.13 4.18 -8.83
C GLY A 344 27.63 3.48 -10.10
N ALA A 345 28.59 2.55 -9.93
CA ALA A 345 29.16 1.77 -11.02
C ALA A 345 28.16 0.81 -11.71
N ASP A 346 27.00 0.57 -11.11
CA ASP A 346 25.94 -0.26 -11.69
C ASP A 346 24.96 0.52 -12.57
N ALA A 347 25.11 1.85 -12.69
CA ALA A 347 24.34 2.65 -13.63
C ALA A 347 24.51 2.11 -15.07
N GLY A 348 23.39 1.86 -15.76
CA GLY A 348 23.36 1.27 -17.09
C GLY A 348 23.45 -0.27 -17.15
N ARG A 349 23.37 -0.98 -16.01
CA ARG A 349 23.28 -2.45 -15.94
C ARG A 349 21.84 -2.89 -15.67
N PRO A 350 21.09 -3.37 -16.68
CA PRO A 350 19.64 -3.58 -16.55
C PRO A 350 19.24 -4.81 -15.74
N ASP A 351 20.13 -5.80 -15.62
CA ASP A 351 19.84 -7.13 -15.05
C ASP A 351 19.75 -7.13 -13.50
N ARG A 352 19.93 -5.98 -12.86
CA ARG A 352 19.91 -5.82 -11.40
C ARG A 352 18.84 -4.88 -10.87
N THR A 353 17.87 -4.46 -11.68
CA THR A 353 16.67 -3.82 -11.11
C THR A 353 16.12 -4.74 -10.02
N ILE A 354 16.15 -4.25 -8.77
CA ILE A 354 15.69 -4.99 -7.59
C ILE A 354 14.27 -5.44 -7.92
N SER A 355 14.14 -6.71 -8.29
CA SER A 355 12.85 -7.31 -8.54
C SER A 355 12.23 -7.41 -7.16
N ILE A 356 11.09 -6.75 -6.97
CA ILE A 356 10.19 -7.22 -5.93
C ILE A 356 9.89 -8.66 -6.36
N PRO A 357 10.23 -9.67 -5.54
CA PRO A 357 9.90 -11.04 -5.89
C PRO A 357 8.42 -11.05 -6.28
N ALA A 358 8.09 -11.59 -7.46
CA ALA A 358 6.69 -11.77 -7.81
C ALA A 358 6.01 -12.47 -6.61
N PRO A 359 4.78 -12.08 -6.20
CA PRO A 359 4.03 -12.82 -5.20
C PRO A 359 4.10 -14.28 -5.62
N SER A 360 4.62 -15.14 -4.73
CA SER A 360 4.99 -16.50 -5.09
C SER A 360 3.83 -17.16 -5.85
N THR A 361 4.08 -17.54 -7.11
CA THR A 361 3.14 -18.32 -7.94
C THR A 361 3.05 -19.76 -7.48
N GLN A 362 3.58 -20.08 -6.29
CA GLN A 362 3.26 -21.31 -5.63
C GLN A 362 1.76 -21.29 -5.37
N THR A 363 1.04 -22.12 -6.12
CA THR A 363 -0.18 -22.76 -5.62
C THR A 363 0.05 -22.99 -4.13
N PRO A 364 -0.84 -22.52 -3.23
CA PRO A 364 -0.64 -22.78 -1.82
C PRO A 364 -0.41 -24.28 -1.71
N ALA A 365 0.81 -24.68 -1.36
CA ALA A 365 1.03 -26.02 -0.86
C ALA A 365 0.01 -26.10 0.26
N ALA A 366 -1.01 -26.96 0.08
CA ALA A 366 -2.22 -26.99 0.89
C ALA A 366 -1.82 -26.63 2.31
N SER A 367 -2.19 -25.41 2.74
CA SER A 367 -1.78 -24.92 4.05
C SER A 367 -2.23 -26.01 5.00
N ALA A 368 -1.28 -26.75 5.57
CA ALA A 368 -1.61 -27.81 6.49
C ALA A 368 -2.56 -27.16 7.50
N GLU A 369 -3.78 -27.71 7.60
CA GLU A 369 -4.79 -27.13 8.47
C GLU A 369 -4.13 -26.91 9.84
N PRO A 370 -4.33 -25.72 10.46
CA PRO A 370 -3.64 -25.41 11.70
C PRO A 370 -3.89 -26.52 12.70
N THR A 371 -2.83 -27.17 13.14
CA THR A 371 -2.89 -28.25 14.13
C THR A 371 -2.77 -27.64 15.53
N PRO A 372 -3.22 -28.32 16.60
CA PRO A 372 -3.00 -27.83 17.94
C PRO A 372 -1.53 -27.49 18.25
N ALA A 373 -0.58 -28.32 17.80
CA ALA A 373 0.85 -28.06 17.98
C ALA A 373 1.30 -26.75 17.33
N THR A 374 0.89 -26.48 16.09
CA THR A 374 1.25 -25.23 15.40
C THR A 374 0.63 -23.99 16.05
N ILE A 375 -0.54 -24.13 16.69
CA ILE A 375 -1.19 -23.05 17.44
C ILE A 375 -0.40 -22.76 18.73
N PHE A 376 -0.01 -23.79 19.49
CA PHE A 376 0.79 -23.60 20.71
C PHE A 376 2.21 -23.08 20.42
N GLU A 377 2.83 -23.47 19.30
CA GLU A 377 4.10 -22.88 18.86
C GLU A 377 3.97 -21.37 18.56
N ARG A 378 2.85 -20.95 17.94
CA ARG A 378 2.58 -19.52 17.71
C ARG A 378 2.36 -18.78 19.02
N MET A 379 1.63 -19.37 19.97
CA MET A 379 1.49 -18.80 21.31
C MET A 379 2.84 -18.65 22.00
N ALA A 380 3.71 -19.67 21.94
CA ALA A 380 5.05 -19.62 22.52
C ALA A 380 5.87 -18.44 21.95
N LYS A 381 5.88 -18.28 20.62
CA LYS A 381 6.55 -17.15 19.94
C LYS A 381 5.96 -15.80 20.36
N ARG A 382 4.63 -15.71 20.49
CA ARG A 382 3.94 -14.48 20.89
C ARG A 382 4.27 -14.07 22.32
N VAL A 383 4.32 -15.04 23.24
CA VAL A 383 4.71 -14.80 24.62
C VAL A 383 6.17 -14.34 24.71
N ALA A 384 7.08 -15.00 23.97
CA ALA A 384 8.49 -14.59 23.91
C ALA A 384 8.69 -13.17 23.34
N ALA A 385 7.88 -12.77 22.35
CA ALA A 385 7.97 -11.46 21.72
C ALA A 385 7.25 -10.34 22.50
N THR A 386 6.45 -10.65 23.52
CA THR A 386 5.65 -9.64 24.25
C THR A 386 5.62 -9.95 25.75
N PRO A 387 6.68 -9.60 26.50
CA PRO A 387 6.81 -9.91 27.93
C PRO A 387 5.68 -9.33 28.81
N GLU A 388 5.08 -8.21 28.39
CA GLU A 388 3.96 -7.56 29.08
C GLU A 388 2.68 -8.43 29.12
N LEU A 389 2.56 -9.40 28.21
CA LEU A 389 1.38 -10.27 28.11
C LEU A 389 1.23 -11.18 29.34
N ALA A 390 2.35 -11.63 29.91
CA ALA A 390 2.36 -12.45 31.11
C ALA A 390 1.75 -11.69 32.30
N ALA A 391 2.17 -10.44 32.53
CA ALA A 391 1.65 -9.59 33.61
C ALA A 391 0.15 -9.29 33.45
N LYS A 392 -0.35 -9.14 32.22
CA LYS A 392 -1.76 -8.87 31.93
C LYS A 392 -2.66 -10.10 32.18
N ILE A 393 -2.18 -11.29 31.86
CA ILE A 393 -2.94 -12.54 31.98
C ILE A 393 -2.85 -13.10 33.40
N GLY A 394 -1.64 -13.23 33.94
CA GLY A 394 -1.35 -13.56 35.34
C GLY A 394 -1.95 -14.89 35.82
N ALA A 395 -2.10 -15.86 34.93
CA ALA A 395 -2.73 -17.15 35.22
C ALA A 395 -2.08 -18.30 34.42
N SER A 396 -2.24 -19.51 34.92
CA SER A 396 -1.76 -20.75 34.30
C SER A 396 -2.93 -21.58 33.76
N PHE A 397 -2.74 -22.16 32.58
CA PHE A 397 -3.77 -22.93 31.88
C PHE A 397 -3.25 -24.30 31.45
N GLN A 398 -4.05 -25.33 31.72
CA GLN A 398 -3.85 -26.67 31.18
C GLN A 398 -4.82 -26.91 30.03
N PHE A 399 -4.33 -27.35 28.89
CA PHE A 399 -5.16 -27.82 27.77
C PHE A 399 -5.02 -29.33 27.64
N ASN A 400 -6.15 -30.03 27.62
CA ASN A 400 -6.24 -31.47 27.37
C ASN A 400 -7.06 -31.67 26.10
N LEU A 401 -6.38 -31.85 24.98
CA LEU A 401 -7.01 -31.95 23.67
C LEU A 401 -7.11 -33.41 23.24
N ASN A 402 -8.34 -33.86 22.96
CA ASN A 402 -8.63 -35.23 22.57
C ASN A 402 -8.72 -35.33 21.04
N GLY A 403 -7.96 -36.21 20.40
CA GLY A 403 -8.03 -36.45 18.96
C GLY A 403 -6.69 -36.87 18.36
N ALA A 404 -6.65 -37.11 17.06
CA ALA A 404 -5.47 -37.64 16.36
C ALA A 404 -4.26 -36.68 16.40
N GLN A 405 -4.51 -35.38 16.56
CA GLN A 405 -3.51 -34.32 16.67
C GLN A 405 -3.58 -33.61 18.03
N GLY A 406 -4.30 -34.20 18.99
CA GLY A 406 -4.45 -33.72 20.34
C GLY A 406 -3.20 -33.89 21.20
N GLY A 407 -3.34 -33.64 22.49
CA GLY A 407 -2.24 -33.70 23.46
C GLY A 407 -2.48 -32.80 24.67
N SER A 408 -1.55 -32.87 25.62
CA SER A 408 -1.54 -32.01 26.80
C SER A 408 -0.58 -30.85 26.61
N TRP A 409 -1.05 -29.64 26.89
CA TRP A 409 -0.28 -28.40 26.72
C TRP A 409 -0.46 -27.49 27.92
N VAL A 410 0.60 -26.78 28.26
CA VAL A 410 0.65 -25.83 29.38
C VAL A 410 0.92 -24.44 28.82
N VAL A 411 0.10 -23.48 29.25
CA VAL A 411 0.31 -22.04 29.04
C VAL A 411 0.46 -21.40 30.42
N ASP A 412 1.70 -21.16 30.86
CA ASP A 412 1.98 -20.59 32.18
C ASP A 412 2.37 -19.12 32.05
N MET A 413 1.39 -18.23 32.23
CA MET A 413 1.61 -16.77 32.23
C MET A 413 1.79 -16.20 33.63
N LYS A 414 1.88 -17.05 34.66
CA LYS A 414 1.92 -16.64 36.07
C LYS A 414 3.30 -16.79 36.69
N HIS A 415 4.03 -17.85 36.33
CA HIS A 415 5.34 -18.15 36.93
C HIS A 415 6.48 -18.06 35.93
N ALA A 416 6.33 -18.69 34.76
CA ALA A 416 7.43 -18.89 33.81
C ALA A 416 7.29 -18.11 32.50
N ALA A 417 6.11 -17.52 32.22
CA ALA A 417 5.79 -16.84 30.96
C ALA A 417 6.16 -17.71 29.74
N GLU A 418 5.67 -18.95 29.71
CA GLU A 418 6.02 -19.92 28.68
C GLU A 418 4.83 -20.77 28.21
N VAL A 419 5.00 -21.38 27.04
CA VAL A 419 4.05 -22.33 26.46
C VAL A 419 4.83 -23.59 26.07
N ARG A 420 4.40 -24.76 26.57
CA ARG A 420 5.08 -26.04 26.35
C ARG A 420 4.11 -27.21 26.30
N SER A 421 4.51 -28.31 25.67
CA SER A 421 3.80 -29.59 25.77
C SER A 421 4.00 -30.22 27.15
N GLY A 422 2.96 -30.81 27.72
CA GLY A 422 2.99 -31.50 29.01
C GLY A 422 1.78 -31.22 29.88
N SER A 423 1.92 -31.50 31.17
CA SER A 423 0.87 -31.33 32.17
C SER A 423 1.34 -30.42 33.31
N LEU A 424 0.39 -29.70 33.90
CA LEU A 424 0.58 -28.87 35.08
C LEU A 424 -0.45 -29.28 36.15
N ASP A 425 0.03 -29.79 37.29
CA ASP A 425 -0.82 -30.41 38.32
C ASP A 425 -1.79 -29.43 39.02
N ALA A 426 -1.49 -28.13 39.01
CA ALA A 426 -2.27 -27.10 39.69
C ALA A 426 -2.52 -25.86 38.81
N ALA A 427 -3.01 -26.06 37.58
CA ALA A 427 -3.39 -24.96 36.70
C ALA A 427 -4.60 -24.17 37.24
N ASP A 428 -4.59 -22.84 37.09
CA ASP A 428 -5.71 -21.97 37.51
C ASP A 428 -6.99 -22.25 36.70
N CYS A 429 -6.84 -22.76 35.47
CA CYS A 429 -7.93 -23.26 34.64
C CYS A 429 -7.49 -24.43 33.75
N THR A 430 -8.30 -25.49 33.69
CA THR A 430 -8.12 -26.63 32.80
C THR A 430 -9.20 -26.64 31.73
N ILE A 431 -8.77 -26.69 30.47
CA ILE A 431 -9.59 -26.70 29.26
C ILE A 431 -9.53 -28.09 28.63
N THR A 432 -10.67 -28.73 28.46
CA THR A 432 -10.77 -30.03 27.77
C THR A 432 -11.73 -29.93 26.59
N MET A 433 -11.25 -30.28 25.40
CA MET A 433 -12.04 -30.28 24.16
C MET A 433 -11.41 -31.19 23.10
N ARG A 434 -12.08 -31.39 21.96
CA ARG A 434 -11.47 -32.10 20.82
C ARG A 434 -10.45 -31.20 20.12
N ASP A 435 -9.41 -31.79 19.55
CA ASP A 435 -8.40 -31.08 18.77
C ASP A 435 -9.00 -30.22 17.65
N GLU A 436 -9.93 -30.77 16.87
CA GLU A 436 -10.64 -30.06 15.80
C GLU A 436 -11.45 -28.85 16.33
N ASP A 437 -12.12 -29.01 17.47
CA ASP A 437 -12.91 -27.94 18.09
C ASP A 437 -11.98 -26.84 18.68
N PHE A 438 -10.80 -27.22 19.18
CA PHE A 438 -9.77 -26.27 19.62
C PHE A 438 -9.23 -25.46 18.44
N VAL A 439 -8.92 -26.12 17.32
CA VAL A 439 -8.48 -25.45 16.09
C VAL A 439 -9.56 -24.49 15.59
N ALA A 440 -10.82 -24.92 15.58
CA ALA A 440 -11.94 -24.06 15.18
C ALA A 440 -12.11 -22.86 16.13
N LEU A 441 -11.88 -23.04 17.44
CA LEU A 441 -11.95 -21.96 18.42
C LEU A 441 -10.79 -20.96 18.26
N ALA A 442 -9.57 -21.47 18.13
CA ALA A 442 -8.35 -20.67 17.94
C ALA A 442 -8.36 -19.86 16.63
N THR A 443 -9.00 -20.40 15.59
CA THR A 443 -9.13 -19.74 14.28
C THR A 443 -10.38 -18.87 14.15
N GLY A 444 -11.17 -18.72 15.22
CA GLY A 444 -12.38 -17.90 15.23
C GLY A 444 -13.59 -18.51 14.50
N LYS A 445 -13.49 -19.75 14.02
CA LYS A 445 -14.59 -20.49 13.38
C LYS A 445 -15.62 -21.04 14.38
N LEU A 446 -15.25 -21.18 15.66
CA LEU A 446 -16.13 -21.62 16.74
C LEU A 446 -16.16 -20.58 17.86
N ASN A 447 -17.37 -20.10 18.19
CA ASN A 447 -17.55 -19.16 19.29
C ASN A 447 -17.36 -19.86 20.65
N PRO A 448 -16.55 -19.32 21.58
CA PRO A 448 -16.28 -19.95 22.88
C PRO A 448 -17.52 -20.18 23.76
N MET A 449 -18.49 -19.27 23.74
CA MET A 449 -19.74 -19.41 24.51
C MET A 449 -20.64 -20.51 23.94
N ALA A 450 -20.69 -20.63 22.60
CA ALA A 450 -21.40 -21.71 21.92
C ALA A 450 -20.72 -23.08 22.15
N ALA A 451 -19.39 -23.12 22.19
CA ALA A 451 -18.63 -24.33 22.50
C ALA A 451 -18.89 -24.82 23.94
N PHE A 452 -18.97 -23.89 24.90
CA PHE A 452 -19.25 -24.22 26.29
C PHE A 452 -20.70 -24.68 26.50
N SER A 453 -21.69 -23.96 25.95
CA SER A 453 -23.11 -24.30 26.10
C SER A 453 -23.51 -25.60 25.40
N SER A 454 -22.81 -25.98 24.33
CA SER A 454 -22.99 -27.26 23.62
C SER A 454 -22.21 -28.43 24.22
N GLY A 455 -21.43 -28.19 25.30
CA GLY A 455 -20.63 -29.22 25.97
C GLY A 455 -19.34 -29.63 25.24
N LYS A 456 -18.99 -28.96 24.14
CA LYS A 456 -17.75 -29.18 23.36
C LYS A 456 -16.51 -28.64 24.05
N LEU A 457 -16.67 -27.61 24.87
CA LEU A 457 -15.62 -27.03 25.72
C LEU A 457 -15.96 -27.29 27.18
N LYS A 458 -15.11 -28.06 27.88
CA LYS A 458 -15.22 -28.28 29.32
C LYS A 458 -14.16 -27.46 30.04
N LEU A 459 -14.58 -26.66 31.02
CA LEU A 459 -13.71 -25.85 31.87
C LEU A 459 -13.76 -26.39 33.29
N GLN A 460 -12.59 -26.59 33.91
CA GLN A 460 -12.43 -26.83 35.34
C GLN A 460 -11.55 -25.73 35.93
N GLY A 461 -11.86 -25.24 37.13
CA GLY A 461 -11.24 -24.04 37.71
C GLY A 461 -12.11 -22.80 37.52
N ASN A 462 -11.53 -21.60 37.55
CA ASN A 462 -12.29 -20.34 37.49
C ASN A 462 -12.64 -19.94 36.04
N PRO A 463 -13.92 -19.97 35.62
CA PRO A 463 -14.31 -19.70 34.23
C PRO A 463 -14.01 -18.28 33.76
N MET A 464 -13.97 -17.30 34.68
CA MET A 464 -13.64 -15.91 34.34
C MET A 464 -12.17 -15.75 33.93
N ILE A 465 -11.30 -16.65 34.37
CA ILE A 465 -9.87 -16.66 34.01
C ILE A 465 -9.70 -17.15 32.56
N ALA A 466 -10.55 -18.07 32.08
CA ALA A 466 -10.51 -18.54 30.69
C ALA A 466 -10.74 -17.42 29.66
N MET A 467 -11.49 -16.37 30.01
CA MET A 467 -11.72 -15.21 29.13
C MET A 467 -10.43 -14.40 28.88
N LYS A 468 -9.45 -14.47 29.78
CA LYS A 468 -8.16 -13.78 29.62
C LYS A 468 -7.28 -14.38 28.52
N LEU A 469 -7.58 -15.60 28.06
CA LEU A 469 -6.86 -16.27 26.96
C LEU A 469 -7.12 -15.64 25.59
N GLN A 470 -8.17 -14.83 25.43
CA GLN A 470 -8.48 -14.19 24.14
C GLN A 470 -7.33 -13.31 23.60
N GLY A 471 -6.44 -12.84 24.47
CA GLY A 471 -5.25 -12.07 24.07
C GLY A 471 -4.06 -12.90 23.57
N LEU A 472 -4.15 -14.24 23.60
CA LEU A 472 -3.08 -15.18 23.21
C LEU A 472 -3.31 -15.88 21.86
N PHE A 473 -4.55 -15.89 21.37
CA PHE A 473 -4.94 -16.53 20.11
C PHE A 473 -4.76 -15.61 18.90
#